data_AF-A0A3D3B5A6-F1
#
_entry.id   AF-A0A3D3B5A6-F1
#
_cell.length_a   1.000
_cell.length_b   1.000
_cell.length_c   1.000
_cell.angle_alpha   90.00
_cell.angle_beta   90.00
_cell.angle_gamma   90.00
#
_symmetry.space_group_name_H-M   'P 1'
#
loop_
_entity.id
_entity.type
_entity.pdbx_description
1 polymer ?
#
loop_
_entity_poly.entity_id
_entity_poly.type
_entity_poly.pdbx_seq_one_letter_code
_entity_poly.pdbx_strand_id
1 'polypeptide(L)'
;RTVWLAASTHPGEDGLVAVAHLKMKLSRPDLLTIIVPRHPERGPLIVEQLKTANISVALRSEGKLPGPDTDIYVADTIGELGLFYTLSPVAFVGGSLVPHGGQNPVEAIKLG
;
A
#
# COMPACT_ATOMS: atom_id res chain seq x y z
N ARG A 1 -11.87 9.35 -4.00
CA ARG A 1 -11.75 8.22 -3.07
C ARG A 1 -10.88 8.66 -1.91
N THR A 2 -11.17 8.25 -0.68
CA THR A 2 -10.20 8.40 0.42
C THR A 2 -9.00 7.51 0.15
N VAL A 3 -7.78 8.05 0.16
CA VAL A 3 -6.55 7.30 -0.12
C VAL A 3 -5.58 7.42 1.04
N TRP A 4 -4.89 6.33 1.35
CA TRP A 4 -3.69 6.37 2.19
C TRP A 4 -2.64 5.39 1.67
N LEU A 5 -1.40 5.65 2.02
CA LEU A 5 -0.23 4.94 1.52
C LEU A 5 0.46 4.15 2.64
N ALA A 6 0.80 2.90 2.37
CA ALA A 6 1.81 2.14 3.09
C ALA A 6 3.06 2.05 2.21
N ALA A 7 4.05 2.89 2.51
CA ALA A 7 5.26 3.05 1.72
C ALA A 7 6.41 2.18 2.23
N SER A 8 7.13 1.54 1.31
CA SER A 8 8.30 0.71 1.59
C SER A 8 8.05 -0.40 2.63
N THR A 9 6.93 -1.13 2.49
CA THR A 9 6.57 -2.22 3.41
C THR A 9 7.53 -3.42 3.31
N HIS A 10 7.72 -4.09 4.45
CA HIS A 10 8.54 -5.29 4.61
C HIS A 10 7.70 -6.55 4.88
N PRO A 11 8.28 -7.76 4.72
CA PRO A 11 7.60 -9.00 5.10
C PRO A 11 7.05 -8.94 6.52
N GLY A 12 5.77 -9.26 6.68
CA GLY A 12 5.04 -9.17 7.95
C GLY A 12 4.21 -7.89 8.10
N GLU A 13 4.47 -6.83 7.33
CA GLU A 13 3.72 -5.57 7.42
C GLU A 13 2.50 -5.53 6.50
N ASP A 14 2.55 -6.16 5.32
CA ASP A 14 1.47 -6.06 4.30
C ASP A 14 0.14 -6.62 4.83
N GLY A 15 0.21 -7.71 5.61
CA GLY A 15 -0.96 -8.27 6.29
C GLY A 15 -1.52 -7.34 7.37
N LEU A 16 -0.66 -6.64 8.12
CA LEU A 16 -1.10 -5.65 9.11
C LEU A 16 -1.79 -4.46 8.44
N VAL A 17 -1.24 -4.00 7.31
CA VAL A 17 -1.84 -2.96 6.46
C VAL A 17 -3.21 -3.41 5.93
N ALA A 18 -3.35 -4.67 5.52
CA ALA A 18 -4.63 -5.25 5.10
C ALA A 18 -5.66 -5.26 6.23
N VAL A 19 -5.26 -5.67 7.44
CA VAL A 19 -6.13 -5.62 8.64
C VAL A 19 -6.55 -4.18 8.94
N ALA A 20 -5.64 -3.22 8.84
CA ALA A 20 -5.96 -1.81 9.02
C ALA A 20 -6.95 -1.31 7.97
N HIS A 21 -6.76 -1.68 6.69
CA HIS A 21 -7.70 -1.37 5.61
C HIS A 21 -9.11 -1.88 5.93
N LEU A 22 -9.25 -3.17 6.26
CA LEU A 22 -10.56 -3.77 6.55
C LEU A 22 -11.29 -3.05 7.69
N LYS A 23 -10.57 -2.67 8.76
CA LYS A 23 -11.14 -1.90 9.87
C LYS A 23 -11.58 -0.50 9.45
N MET A 24 -10.76 0.21 8.68
CA MET A 24 -11.07 1.57 8.23
C MET A 24 -12.22 1.61 7.21
N LYS A 25 -12.29 0.61 6.32
CA LYS A 25 -13.32 0.47 5.29
C LYS A 25 -14.74 0.44 5.87
N LEU A 26 -14.93 -0.06 7.10
CA LEU A 26 -16.22 -0.04 7.80
C LEU A 26 -16.80 1.38 7.95
N SER A 27 -15.93 2.39 8.12
CA SER A 27 -16.31 3.80 8.26
C SER A 27 -16.12 4.62 6.98
N ARG A 28 -15.36 4.07 6.02
CA ARG A 28 -14.98 4.73 4.76
C ARG A 28 -15.12 3.72 3.61
N PRO A 29 -16.34 3.50 3.09
CA PRO A 29 -16.59 2.47 2.08
C PRO A 29 -15.82 2.69 0.77
N ASP A 30 -15.43 3.93 0.46
CA ASP A 30 -14.70 4.31 -0.74
C ASP A 30 -13.16 4.26 -0.59
N LEU A 31 -12.66 3.80 0.57
CA LEU A 31 -11.23 3.76 0.92
C LEU A 31 -10.42 2.96 -0.09
N LEU A 32 -9.30 3.53 -0.52
CA LEU A 32 -8.24 2.85 -1.27
C LEU A 32 -6.96 2.85 -0.43
N THR A 33 -6.38 1.68 -0.20
CA THR A 33 -5.02 1.58 0.34
C THR A 33 -4.03 1.37 -0.79
N ILE A 34 -2.94 2.12 -0.82
CA ILE A 34 -1.82 1.85 -1.71
C ILE A 34 -0.72 1.17 -0.90
N ILE A 35 -0.21 0.03 -1.37
CA ILE A 35 0.96 -0.65 -0.79
C ILE A 35 2.11 -0.56 -1.78
N VAL A 36 3.20 0.09 -1.39
CA VAL A 36 4.47 0.08 -2.13
C VAL A 36 5.45 -0.79 -1.35
N PRO A 37 5.71 -2.05 -1.76
CA PRO A 37 6.68 -2.89 -1.06
C PRO A 37 8.09 -2.34 -1.24
N ARG A 38 8.95 -2.54 -0.23
CA ARG A 38 10.38 -2.19 -0.35
C ARG A 38 11.07 -2.94 -1.48
N HIS A 39 10.59 -4.15 -1.76
CA HIS A 39 11.07 -5.08 -2.76
C HIS A 39 9.95 -5.33 -3.77
N PRO A 40 9.98 -4.68 -4.95
CA PRO A 40 8.93 -4.76 -5.97
C PRO A 40 8.55 -6.19 -6.37
N GLU A 41 9.50 -7.11 -6.41
CA GLU A 41 9.30 -8.52 -6.74
C GLU A 41 8.29 -9.25 -5.82
N ARG A 42 7.97 -8.66 -4.66
CA ARG A 42 6.97 -9.17 -3.73
C ARG A 42 5.53 -8.86 -4.15
N GLY A 43 5.32 -7.99 -5.14
CA GLY A 43 4.00 -7.55 -5.60
C GLY A 43 3.01 -8.70 -5.83
N PRO A 44 3.34 -9.69 -6.70
CA PRO A 44 2.47 -10.83 -6.95
C PRO A 44 2.13 -11.64 -5.69
N LEU A 45 3.10 -11.88 -4.82
CA LEU A 45 2.89 -12.61 -3.56
C LEU A 45 1.93 -11.85 -2.63
N ILE A 46 2.08 -10.52 -2.52
CA ILE A 46 1.18 -9.69 -1.72
C ILE A 46 -0.25 -9.77 -2.29
N VAL A 47 -0.42 -9.71 -3.61
CA VAL A 47 -1.73 -9.84 -4.26
C VAL A 47 -2.38 -11.18 -3.93
N GLU A 48 -1.64 -12.28 -4.00
CA GLU A 48 -2.15 -13.62 -3.65
C GLU A 48 -2.62 -13.67 -2.20
N GLN A 49 -1.80 -13.18 -1.26
CA GLN A 49 -2.13 -13.13 0.16
C GLN A 49 -3.41 -12.32 0.41
N LEU A 50 -3.54 -11.15 -0.19
CA LEU A 50 -4.72 -10.30 -0.02
C LEU A 50 -5.98 -10.91 -0.65
N LYS A 51 -5.87 -11.59 -1.79
CA LYS A 51 -6.99 -12.30 -2.41
C LYS A 51 -7.52 -13.42 -1.53
N THR A 52 -6.66 -14.15 -0.81
CA THR A 52 -7.11 -15.18 0.15
C THR A 52 -7.93 -14.60 1.31
N ALA A 53 -7.74 -13.30 1.62
CA ALA A 53 -8.54 -12.56 2.59
C ALA A 53 -9.81 -11.92 1.97
N ASN A 54 -10.17 -12.29 0.74
CA ASN A 54 -11.31 -11.75 -0.02
C ASN A 54 -11.26 -10.22 -0.21
N ILE A 55 -10.05 -9.67 -0.36
CA ILE A 55 -9.80 -8.25 -0.63
C ILE A 55 -9.66 -8.07 -2.15
N SER A 56 -10.32 -7.04 -2.71
CA SER A 56 -10.19 -6.71 -4.13
C SER A 56 -8.89 -5.95 -4.40
N VAL A 57 -8.00 -6.52 -5.23
CA VAL A 57 -6.65 -5.98 -5.43
C VAL A 57 -6.31 -5.79 -6.91
N ALA A 58 -5.69 -4.66 -7.22
CA ALA A 58 -5.05 -4.41 -8.51
C ALA A 58 -3.52 -4.24 -8.33
N LEU A 59 -2.76 -4.68 -9.33
CA LEU A 59 -1.30 -4.66 -9.35
C LEU A 59 -0.80 -3.67 -10.42
N ARG A 60 0.15 -2.80 -10.05
CA ARG A 60 0.67 -1.73 -10.92
C ARG A 60 1.42 -2.28 -12.13
N SER A 61 2.27 -3.27 -11.93
CA SER A 61 3.08 -3.90 -12.99
C SER A 61 2.24 -4.57 -14.09
N GLU A 62 0.98 -4.93 -13.81
CA GLU A 62 0.04 -5.45 -14.81
C GLU A 62 -0.59 -4.35 -15.70
N GLY A 63 -0.19 -3.09 -15.53
CA GLY A 63 -0.74 -1.96 -16.27
C GLY A 63 -2.17 -1.59 -15.86
N LYS A 64 -2.66 -2.13 -14.73
CA LYS A 64 -4.00 -1.86 -14.22
C LYS A 64 -4.01 -0.59 -13.38
N LEU A 65 -5.11 0.15 -13.47
CA LEU A 65 -5.44 1.24 -12.55
C LEU A 65 -6.51 0.76 -11.55
N PRO A 66 -6.52 1.26 -10.30
CA PRO A 66 -7.56 0.91 -9.35
C PRO A 66 -8.93 1.45 -9.80
N GLY A 67 -9.93 0.57 -9.86
CA GLY A 67 -11.33 0.92 -10.15
C GLY A 67 -12.11 1.27 -8.88
N PRO A 68 -13.43 1.55 -8.99
CA PRO A 68 -14.29 1.83 -7.83
C PRO A 68 -14.28 0.73 -6.77
N ASP A 69 -14.24 -0.53 -7.21
CA ASP A 69 -14.30 -1.71 -6.33
C ASP A 69 -12.92 -2.22 -5.90
N THR A 70 -11.84 -1.53 -6.25
CA THR A 70 -10.48 -1.91 -5.83
C THR A 70 -10.23 -1.46 -4.39
N ASP A 71 -9.96 -2.37 -3.48
CA ASP A 71 -9.69 -2.08 -2.07
C ASP A 71 -8.24 -1.68 -1.83
N ILE A 72 -7.33 -2.48 -2.40
CA ILE A 72 -5.89 -2.29 -2.25
C ILE A 72 -5.24 -2.23 -3.63
N TYR A 73 -4.37 -1.25 -3.83
CA TYR A 73 -3.52 -1.13 -5.01
C TYR A 73 -2.08 -1.43 -4.63
N VAL A 74 -1.51 -2.49 -5.19
CA VAL A 74 -0.12 -2.86 -4.96
C VAL A 74 0.74 -2.22 -6.05
N ALA A 75 1.58 -1.28 -5.65
CA ALA A 75 2.48 -0.52 -6.49
C ALA A 75 3.88 -1.14 -6.46
N ASP A 76 4.07 -2.15 -7.28
CA ASP A 76 5.26 -3.01 -7.36
C ASP A 76 6.24 -2.59 -8.47
N THR A 77 6.40 -1.29 -8.65
CA THR A 77 7.28 -0.68 -9.67
C THR A 77 8.26 0.29 -9.03
N ILE A 78 9.39 0.51 -9.70
CA ILE A 78 10.49 1.34 -9.21
C ILE A 78 10.32 2.78 -9.71
N GLY A 79 10.69 3.75 -8.87
CA GLY A 79 10.74 5.17 -9.25
C GLY A 79 9.40 5.91 -9.19
N GLU A 80 8.32 5.25 -8.80
CA GLU A 80 6.98 5.84 -8.73
C GLU A 80 6.56 6.23 -7.29
N LEU A 81 7.41 6.03 -6.28
CA LEU A 81 7.03 6.28 -4.88
C LEU A 81 6.60 7.74 -4.63
N GLY A 82 7.26 8.71 -5.26
CA GLY A 82 6.91 10.13 -5.14
C GLY A 82 5.50 10.47 -5.66
N LEU A 83 5.04 9.77 -6.71
CA LEU A 83 3.66 9.87 -7.19
C LEU A 83 2.68 9.43 -6.11
N PHE A 84 2.94 8.29 -5.48
CA PHE A 84 2.04 7.74 -4.47
C PHE A 84 1.99 8.58 -3.20
N TYR A 85 3.11 9.18 -2.79
CA TYR A 85 3.10 10.19 -1.72
C TYR A 85 2.21 11.38 -2.07
N THR A 86 2.40 11.97 -3.26
CA THR A 86 1.62 13.13 -3.72
C THR A 86 0.11 12.86 -3.75
N LEU A 87 -0.29 11.63 -4.08
CA LEU A 87 -1.69 11.22 -4.16
C LEU A 87 -2.33 10.88 -2.80
N SER A 88 -1.54 10.77 -1.73
CA SER A 88 -1.98 10.19 -0.46
C SER A 88 -1.81 11.18 0.70
N PRO A 89 -2.90 11.71 1.27
CA PRO A 89 -2.84 12.64 2.40
C PRO A 89 -2.25 12.05 3.70
N VAL A 90 -2.21 10.72 3.80
CA VAL A 90 -1.68 9.99 4.96
C VAL A 90 -0.78 8.89 4.45
N ALA A 91 0.41 8.79 5.03
CA ALA A 91 1.37 7.74 4.73
C ALA A 91 1.87 7.04 6.01
N PHE A 92 1.89 5.72 5.98
CA PHE A 92 2.65 4.86 6.87
C PHE A 92 3.97 4.50 6.20
N VAL A 93 5.08 4.63 6.92
CA VAL A 93 6.43 4.32 6.42
C VAL A 93 6.89 2.99 7.04
N GLY A 94 7.09 1.99 6.18
CA GLY A 94 7.38 0.60 6.55
C GLY A 94 8.78 0.38 7.11
N GLY A 95 9.06 -0.89 7.41
CA GLY A 95 10.21 -1.32 8.19
C GLY A 95 10.12 -0.92 9.67
N SER A 96 8.97 -0.41 10.11
CA SER A 96 8.75 0.20 11.42
C SER A 96 7.87 -0.64 12.35
N LEU A 97 7.15 -1.63 11.81
CA LEU A 97 6.40 -2.62 12.59
C LEU A 97 7.11 -3.98 12.69
N VAL A 98 8.33 -4.05 12.16
CA VAL A 98 9.22 -5.23 12.19
C VAL A 98 10.60 -4.80 12.70
N PRO A 99 11.46 -5.71 13.20
CA PRO A 99 12.80 -5.38 13.68
C PRO A 99 13.77 -5.07 12.52
N HIS A 100 13.47 -4.01 11.76
CA HIS A 100 14.22 -3.55 10.60
C HIS A 100 14.77 -2.13 10.76
N GLY A 101 14.22 -1.34 11.69
CA GLY A 101 14.74 -0.01 12.04
C GLY A 101 14.11 1.18 11.30
N GLY A 102 13.07 0.92 10.49
CA GLY A 102 12.30 1.94 9.78
C GLY A 102 12.92 2.39 8.45
N GLN A 103 12.07 2.87 7.54
CA GLN A 103 12.49 3.52 6.30
C GLN A 103 12.51 5.05 6.46
N ASN A 104 13.24 5.75 5.58
CA ASN A 104 13.42 7.19 5.69
C ASN A 104 12.12 7.95 5.37
N PRO A 105 11.55 8.76 6.30
CA PRO A 105 10.31 9.49 6.07
C PRO A 105 10.48 10.81 5.30
N VAL A 106 11.71 11.24 4.98
CA VAL A 106 11.98 12.56 4.37
C VAL A 106 11.24 12.77 3.05
N GLU A 107 11.10 11.74 2.22
CA GLU A 107 10.35 11.84 0.97
C GLU A 107 8.86 12.09 1.21
N ALA A 108 8.28 11.44 2.21
CA ALA A 108 6.87 11.64 2.59
C ALA A 108 6.63 13.09 2.98
N ILE A 109 7.45 13.62 3.90
CA ILE A 109 7.33 15.00 4.43
C ILE A 109 7.48 16.06 3.32
N LYS A 110 8.29 15.78 2.30
CA LYS A 110 8.53 16.72 1.19
C LYS A 110 7.41 16.76 0.16
N LEU A 111 6.68 15.65 0.00
CA LEU A 111 5.74 15.45 -1.12
C LEU A 111 4.27 15.35 -0.67
N GLY A 112 4.01 15.42 0.65
CA GLY A 112 2.67 15.46 1.24
C GLY A 112 2.67 16.04 2.63
#